data_AF-A0A7J7PTC6-F1
#
_entry.id   AF-A0A7J7PTC6-F1
#
_cell.length_a   1.000
_cell.length_b   1.000
_cell.length_c   1.000
_cell.angle_alpha   90.00
_cell.angle_beta   90.00
_cell.angle_gamma   90.00
#
_symmetry.space_group_name_H-M   'P 1'
#
loop_
_entity.id
_entity.type
_entity.pdbx_description
1 polymer ?
#
loop_
_entity_poly.entity_id
_entity_poly.type
_entity_poly.pdbx_seq_one_letter_code
_entity_poly.pdbx_strand_id
1 'polypeptide(L)'
;MVVTFFFLPSVMRTVFGLFVCIPLDKPAASPYSAHAVGSFWVYDVDIVCFKPGWHRALSLGLGLPLIEPLCISLPAAIVCLTLMNRRRVSEPVFVRHWGFLTKPCRGNRCWWEAVLVCETVAVVAVSAFEVNLGAFHQTIAMTAALMLVVYLLMVFRPFADAGSGCMLQGVQCSVMVQLVRAVDWQLVSGMLHKEM
;
A
#
# COMPACT_ATOMS: atom_id res chain seq x y z
N MET A 1 -11.51 -10.63 -9.80
CA MET A 1 -12.05 -9.84 -8.67
C MET A 1 -11.31 -10.17 -7.38
N VAL A 2 -11.50 -11.34 -6.74
CA VAL A 2 -10.78 -11.71 -5.49
C VAL A 2 -9.25 -11.63 -5.64
N VAL A 3 -8.71 -12.19 -6.73
CA VAL A 3 -7.29 -12.11 -7.08
C VAL A 3 -6.79 -10.66 -7.14
N THR A 4 -7.58 -9.75 -7.71
CA THR A 4 -7.25 -8.34 -7.83
C THR A 4 -7.07 -7.68 -6.45
N PHE A 5 -7.92 -8.01 -5.47
CA PHE A 5 -7.79 -7.51 -4.09
C PHE A 5 -6.54 -8.04 -3.39
N PHE A 6 -6.18 -9.31 -3.62
CA PHE A 6 -4.96 -9.89 -3.05
C PHE A 6 -3.68 -9.27 -3.61
N PHE A 7 -3.64 -9.02 -4.92
CA PHE A 7 -2.47 -8.42 -5.56
C PHE A 7 -2.41 -6.89 -5.44
N LEU A 8 -3.53 -6.24 -5.09
CA LEU A 8 -3.64 -4.80 -4.93
C LEU A 8 -2.50 -4.19 -4.10
N PRO A 9 -2.20 -4.63 -2.87
CA PRO A 9 -1.11 -4.04 -2.08
C PRO A 9 0.25 -4.18 -2.76
N SER A 10 0.51 -5.29 -3.45
CA SER A 10 1.77 -5.49 -4.18
C SER A 10 1.88 -4.56 -5.39
N VAL A 11 0.80 -4.41 -6.16
CA VAL A 11 0.76 -3.50 -7.31
C VAL A 11 0.93 -2.05 -6.86
N MET A 12 0.20 -1.64 -5.82
CA MET A 12 0.29 -0.30 -5.24
C MET A 12 1.69 0.02 -4.76
N ARG A 13 2.36 -0.93 -4.09
CA ARG A 13 3.74 -0.75 -3.64
C ARG A 13 4.68 -0.50 -4.82
N THR A 14 4.52 -1.25 -5.91
CA THR A 14 5.31 -1.06 -7.13
C THR A 14 5.06 0.32 -7.76
N VAL A 15 3.80 0.71 -7.86
CA VAL A 15 3.40 1.98 -8.45
C VAL A 15 3.91 3.16 -7.62
N PHE A 16 3.78 3.11 -6.28
CA PHE A 16 4.35 4.15 -5.42
C PHE A 16 5.87 4.18 -5.48
N GLY A 17 6.52 3.02 -5.62
CA GLY A 17 7.97 2.94 -5.84
C GLY A 17 8.47 3.73 -7.05
N LEU A 18 7.63 3.96 -8.08
CA LEU A 18 7.97 4.82 -9.21
C LEU A 18 8.16 6.29 -8.82
N PHE A 19 7.67 6.73 -7.67
CA PHE A 19 7.80 8.10 -7.15
C PHE A 19 8.81 8.23 -6.02
N VAL A 20 9.34 7.10 -5.57
CA VAL A 20 10.17 7.04 -4.38
C VAL A 20 11.63 7.24 -4.75
N CYS A 21 12.26 8.18 -4.06
CA CYS A 21 13.67 8.47 -4.18
C CYS A 21 14.37 8.33 -2.85
N ILE A 22 15.59 7.82 -2.92
CA ILE A 22 16.48 7.61 -1.78
C ILE A 22 17.59 8.67 -1.83
N PRO A 23 17.84 9.40 -0.73
CA PRO A 23 19.00 10.27 -0.62
C PRO A 23 20.24 9.40 -0.39
N LEU A 24 21.26 9.54 -1.22
CA LEU A 24 22.62 9.07 -0.94
C LEU A 24 23.46 10.20 -0.34
N ASP A 25 24.37 9.82 0.55
CA ASP A 25 25.02 10.66 1.57
C ASP A 25 25.61 11.99 1.10
N LYS A 26 25.74 12.90 2.07
CA LYS A 26 26.52 14.14 1.94
C LYS A 26 28.00 13.79 1.76
N PRO A 27 28.78 14.57 1.00
CA PRO A 27 30.19 14.27 0.75
C PRO A 27 30.98 14.25 2.07
N ALA A 28 31.08 13.08 2.69
CA ALA A 28 32.07 12.80 3.71
C ALA A 28 33.37 12.43 2.99
N ALA A 29 34.50 12.84 3.58
CA ALA A 29 35.83 12.78 2.96
C ALA A 29 36.13 11.40 2.34
N SER A 30 36.86 11.42 1.22
CA SER A 30 37.48 10.30 0.47
C SER A 30 37.40 8.92 1.15
N PRO A 31 36.82 7.88 0.49
CA PRO A 31 37.03 7.58 -0.93
C PRO A 31 35.76 7.59 -1.80
N TYR A 32 34.78 8.45 -1.51
CA TYR A 32 33.54 8.50 -2.29
C TYR A 32 33.67 9.31 -3.59
N SER A 33 33.11 8.78 -4.68
CA SER A 33 33.04 9.46 -5.97
C SER A 33 32.05 10.64 -5.89
N ALA A 34 32.43 11.80 -6.41
CA ALA A 34 31.58 13.00 -6.41
C ALA A 34 30.23 12.83 -7.14
N HIS A 35 30.07 11.73 -7.89
CA HIS A 35 28.84 11.37 -8.60
C HIS A 35 27.79 10.67 -7.72
N ALA A 36 28.14 10.25 -6.49
CA ALA A 36 27.24 9.52 -5.59
C ALA A 36 26.41 10.42 -4.67
N VAL A 37 26.54 11.75 -4.77
CA VAL A 37 25.84 12.71 -3.91
C VAL A 37 24.54 13.17 -4.57
N GLY A 38 23.39 12.88 -3.93
CA GLY A 38 22.09 13.33 -4.43
C GLY A 38 20.94 12.38 -4.10
N SER A 39 19.77 12.63 -4.68
CA SER A 39 18.62 11.74 -4.59
C SER A 39 18.51 10.90 -5.85
N PHE A 40 18.46 9.59 -5.67
CA PHE A 40 18.43 8.60 -6.76
C PHE A 40 17.15 7.78 -6.68
N TRP A 41 16.79 7.17 -7.80
CA TRP A 41 15.55 6.41 -7.89
C TRP A 41 15.69 5.04 -7.21
N VAL A 42 14.67 4.60 -6.47
CA VAL A 42 14.73 3.37 -5.66
C VAL A 42 14.91 2.08 -6.49
N TYR A 43 14.44 2.07 -7.74
CA TYR A 43 14.59 0.93 -8.64
C TYR A 43 15.89 0.93 -9.43
N ASP A 44 16.49 2.10 -9.61
CA ASP A 44 17.72 2.28 -10.37
C ASP A 44 18.52 3.45 -9.78
N VAL A 45 19.58 3.11 -9.06
CA VAL A 45 20.43 4.06 -8.35
C VAL A 45 21.35 4.85 -9.27
N ASP A 46 21.44 4.51 -10.56
CA ASP A 46 22.20 5.28 -11.54
C ASP A 46 21.41 6.49 -12.07
N ILE A 47 20.10 6.53 -11.81
CA ILE A 47 19.19 7.57 -12.30
C ILE A 47 18.89 8.60 -11.21
N VAL A 48 19.22 9.86 -11.49
CA VAL A 48 18.91 10.98 -10.60
C VAL A 48 17.41 11.27 -10.58
N CYS A 49 16.87 11.46 -9.38
CA CYS A 49 15.46 11.67 -9.12
C CYS A 49 14.89 12.93 -9.82
N PHE A 50 13.73 12.80 -10.47
CA PHE A 50 12.95 13.84 -11.21
C PHE A 50 13.70 14.77 -12.19
N LYS A 51 14.97 14.48 -12.53
CA LYS A 51 15.65 15.17 -13.62
C LYS A 51 15.09 14.74 -14.99
N PRO A 52 15.27 15.54 -16.06
CA PRO A 52 14.89 15.14 -17.41
C PRO A 52 15.53 13.79 -17.76
N GLY A 53 14.70 12.77 -17.98
CA GLY A 53 15.16 11.40 -18.15
C GLY A 53 14.04 10.37 -17.94
N TRP A 54 14.43 9.10 -17.89
CA TRP A 54 13.52 7.95 -17.81
C TRP A 54 12.64 7.95 -16.57
N HIS A 55 13.19 8.28 -15.40
CA HIS A 55 12.43 8.30 -14.15
C HIS A 55 11.24 9.27 -14.26
N ARG A 56 11.46 10.53 -14.65
CA ARG A 56 10.35 11.50 -14.83
C ARG A 56 9.31 11.02 -15.83
N ALA A 57 9.72 10.42 -16.94
CA ALA A 57 8.81 9.90 -17.96
C ALA A 57 7.97 8.72 -17.43
N LEU A 58 8.56 7.81 -16.67
CA LEU A 58 7.87 6.65 -16.10
C LEU A 58 6.96 7.05 -14.94
N SER A 59 7.41 7.89 -14.02
CA SER A 59 6.58 8.34 -12.89
C SER A 59 5.36 9.12 -13.37
N LEU A 60 5.53 10.03 -14.34
CA LEU A 60 4.42 10.83 -14.86
C LEU A 60 3.57 10.10 -15.90
N GLY A 61 4.20 9.33 -16.79
CA GLY A 61 3.53 8.66 -17.90
C GLY A 61 2.89 7.31 -17.55
N LEU A 62 3.42 6.60 -16.54
CA LEU A 62 2.89 5.32 -16.09
C LEU A 62 2.40 5.38 -14.64
N GLY A 63 3.20 5.97 -13.74
CA GLY A 63 2.84 6.06 -12.33
C GLY A 63 1.54 6.83 -12.09
N LEU A 64 1.44 8.06 -12.61
CA LEU A 64 0.27 8.92 -12.42
C LEU A 64 -1.04 8.30 -12.93
N PRO A 65 -1.11 7.80 -14.19
CA PRO A 65 -2.34 7.18 -14.70
C PRO A 65 -2.65 5.84 -14.06
N LEU A 66 -1.72 5.18 -13.36
CA LEU A 66 -2.05 4.02 -12.53
C LEU A 66 -2.60 4.44 -11.17
N ILE A 67 -1.98 5.42 -10.47
CA ILE A 67 -2.40 5.84 -9.13
C ILE A 67 -3.85 6.33 -9.12
N GLU A 68 -4.23 7.18 -10.07
CA GLU A 68 -5.55 7.82 -10.11
C GLU A 68 -6.71 6.80 -10.11
N PRO A 69 -6.79 5.84 -11.05
CA PRO A 69 -7.85 4.83 -11.03
C PRO A 69 -7.70 3.87 -9.86
N LEU A 70 -6.48 3.50 -9.46
CA LEU A 70 -6.27 2.59 -8.35
C LEU A 70 -6.76 3.16 -7.01
N CYS A 71 -6.58 4.47 -6.78
CA CYS A 71 -7.00 5.15 -5.56
C CYS A 71 -8.46 5.60 -5.59
N ILE A 72 -8.98 6.01 -6.75
CA ILE A 72 -10.33 6.60 -6.85
C ILE A 72 -11.32 5.63 -7.48
N SER A 73 -10.99 5.07 -8.64
CA SER A 73 -11.94 4.22 -9.37
C SER A 73 -12.21 2.90 -8.66
N LEU A 74 -11.22 2.34 -7.95
CA LEU A 74 -11.42 1.07 -7.25
C LEU A 74 -12.37 1.23 -6.05
N PRO A 75 -12.18 2.18 -5.11
CA PRO A 75 -13.17 2.42 -4.06
C PRO A 75 -14.52 2.88 -4.61
N ALA A 76 -14.54 3.74 -5.64
CA ALA A 76 -15.78 4.20 -6.26
C ALA A 76 -16.54 3.05 -6.93
N ALA A 77 -15.86 2.12 -7.61
CA ALA A 77 -16.47 0.94 -8.20
C ALA A 77 -17.08 0.04 -7.11
N ILE A 78 -16.37 -0.15 -5.99
CA ILE A 78 -16.89 -0.93 -4.85
C ILE A 78 -18.14 -0.25 -4.29
N VAL A 79 -18.10 1.05 -4.01
CA VAL A 79 -19.28 1.77 -3.50
C VAL A 79 -20.44 1.72 -4.50
N CYS A 80 -20.18 2.00 -5.78
CA CYS A 80 -21.19 2.04 -6.82
C CYS A 80 -21.86 0.68 -7.02
N LEU A 81 -21.07 -0.40 -7.19
CA LEU A 81 -21.58 -1.76 -7.32
C LEU A 81 -22.41 -2.16 -6.11
N THR A 82 -21.96 -1.78 -4.91
CA THR A 82 -22.65 -2.16 -3.69
C THR A 82 -23.93 -1.36 -3.47
N LEU A 83 -23.96 -0.07 -3.84
CA LEU A 83 -25.16 0.76 -3.80
C LEU A 83 -26.20 0.34 -4.87
N MET A 84 -25.76 0.07 -6.09
CA MET A 84 -26.63 -0.37 -7.19
C MET A 84 -27.24 -1.74 -6.90
N ASN A 85 -26.45 -2.65 -6.33
CA ASN A 85 -26.88 -4.04 -6.12
C ASN A 85 -27.43 -4.33 -4.72
N ARG A 86 -27.65 -3.30 -3.89
CA ARG A 86 -28.22 -3.39 -2.53
C ARG A 86 -29.52 -4.20 -2.44
N ARG A 87 -30.33 -4.22 -3.50
CA ARG A 87 -31.60 -4.95 -3.55
C ARG A 87 -31.48 -6.41 -4.02
N ARG A 88 -30.36 -6.81 -4.64
CA ARG A 88 -30.13 -8.18 -5.16
C ARG A 88 -29.12 -8.99 -4.35
N VAL A 89 -28.73 -8.49 -3.18
CA VAL A 89 -27.76 -9.14 -2.27
C VAL A 89 -28.20 -10.55 -1.84
N SER A 90 -29.50 -10.84 -1.91
CA SER A 90 -30.10 -12.12 -1.53
C SER A 90 -30.06 -13.20 -2.63
N GLU A 91 -29.59 -12.87 -3.85
CA GLU A 91 -29.65 -13.81 -4.98
C GLU A 91 -28.45 -14.78 -4.98
N PRO A 92 -28.67 -16.12 -5.02
CA PRO A 92 -27.61 -17.11 -4.80
C PRO A 92 -26.51 -17.10 -5.87
N VAL A 93 -26.83 -16.73 -7.11
CA VAL A 93 -25.86 -16.58 -8.21
C VAL A 93 -24.95 -15.37 -7.97
N PHE A 94 -25.51 -14.29 -7.41
CA PHE A 94 -24.77 -13.08 -7.04
C PHE A 94 -23.85 -13.35 -5.84
N VAL A 95 -24.33 -14.07 -4.83
CA VAL A 95 -23.52 -14.49 -3.66
C VAL A 95 -22.37 -15.43 -4.05
N ARG A 96 -22.48 -16.22 -5.13
CA ARG A 96 -21.37 -17.09 -5.56
C ARG A 96 -20.20 -16.30 -6.18
N HIS A 97 -20.48 -15.22 -6.91
CA HIS A 97 -19.46 -14.41 -7.59
C HIS A 97 -19.00 -13.21 -6.75
N TRP A 98 -19.93 -12.61 -6.00
CA TRP A 98 -19.73 -11.41 -5.20
C TRP A 98 -19.76 -11.68 -3.70
N GLY A 99 -19.83 -12.95 -3.29
CA GLY A 99 -19.91 -13.36 -1.88
C GLY A 99 -18.76 -12.84 -1.03
N PHE A 100 -17.60 -12.57 -1.62
CA PHE A 100 -16.51 -11.89 -0.91
C PHE A 100 -16.91 -10.47 -0.45
N LEU A 101 -17.63 -9.73 -1.30
CA LEU A 101 -18.09 -8.35 -1.03
C LEU A 101 -19.43 -8.32 -0.27
N THR A 102 -20.31 -9.31 -0.48
CA THR A 102 -21.67 -9.32 0.09
C THR A 102 -21.86 -10.13 1.35
N LYS A 103 -21.09 -11.22 1.58
CA LYS A 103 -21.18 -12.01 2.82
C LYS A 103 -20.80 -11.23 4.10
N PRO A 104 -19.77 -10.36 4.09
CA PRO A 104 -19.46 -9.58 5.29
C PRO A 104 -20.45 -8.43 5.55
N CYS A 105 -21.26 -8.02 4.58
CA CYS A 105 -22.19 -6.91 4.74
C CYS A 105 -23.35 -7.23 5.69
N ARG A 106 -23.22 -6.90 6.97
CA ARG A 106 -24.38 -6.80 7.87
C ARG A 106 -25.17 -5.51 7.55
N GLY A 107 -26.06 -5.57 6.57
CA GLY A 107 -26.99 -4.47 6.24
C GLY A 107 -26.34 -3.20 5.63
N ASN A 108 -26.74 -2.01 6.11
CA ASN A 108 -26.42 -0.67 5.56
C ASN A 108 -24.91 -0.30 5.54
N ARG A 109 -24.01 -1.17 6.04
CA ARG A 109 -22.55 -0.94 6.19
C ARG A 109 -21.69 -1.44 5.04
N CYS A 110 -22.32 -1.79 3.92
CA CYS A 110 -21.65 -2.29 2.72
C CYS A 110 -20.59 -1.38 2.07
N TRP A 111 -20.55 -0.09 2.43
CA TRP A 111 -19.51 0.84 2.02
C TRP A 111 -18.19 0.65 2.80
N TRP A 112 -18.19 -0.16 3.85
CA TRP A 112 -17.02 -0.40 4.69
C TRP A 112 -15.86 -1.07 3.95
N GLU A 113 -16.15 -1.89 2.93
CA GLU A 113 -15.12 -2.47 2.06
C GLU A 113 -14.31 -1.39 1.32
N ALA A 114 -14.94 -0.27 0.94
CA ALA A 114 -14.23 0.85 0.35
C ALA A 114 -13.31 1.55 1.36
N VAL A 115 -13.73 1.64 2.63
CA VAL A 115 -12.90 2.18 3.72
C VAL A 115 -11.66 1.32 3.92
N LEU A 116 -11.80 -0.01 3.93
CA LEU A 116 -10.69 -0.95 4.07
C LEU A 116 -9.70 -0.86 2.90
N VAL A 117 -10.19 -0.67 1.68
CA VAL A 117 -9.32 -0.44 0.52
C VAL A 117 -8.59 0.89 0.65
N CYS A 118 -9.27 1.98 1.00
CA CYS A 118 -8.62 3.29 1.22
C CYS A 118 -7.55 3.22 2.31
N GLU A 119 -7.84 2.51 3.40
CA GLU A 119 -6.90 2.27 4.49
C GLU A 119 -5.68 1.47 4.02
N THR A 120 -5.89 0.40 3.25
CA THR A 120 -4.80 -0.39 2.66
C THR A 120 -3.92 0.48 1.77
N VAL A 121 -4.52 1.33 0.94
CA VAL A 121 -3.79 2.28 0.08
C VAL A 121 -2.97 3.26 0.93
N ALA A 122 -3.54 3.80 2.01
CA ALA A 122 -2.84 4.72 2.90
C ALA A 122 -1.62 4.05 3.57
N VAL A 123 -1.80 2.83 4.11
CA VAL A 123 -0.70 2.06 4.73
C VAL A 123 0.40 1.77 3.71
N VAL A 124 0.04 1.34 2.50
CA VAL A 124 1.01 1.06 1.44
C VAL A 124 1.72 2.34 0.98
N ALA A 125 1.02 3.47 0.89
CA ALA A 125 1.62 4.76 0.56
C ALA A 125 2.65 5.17 1.63
N VAL A 126 2.28 5.15 2.92
CA VAL A 126 3.21 5.44 4.01
C VAL A 126 4.44 4.53 3.89
N SER A 127 4.24 3.22 3.70
CA SER A 127 5.33 2.25 3.57
C SER A 127 6.27 2.46 2.38
N ALA A 128 5.78 3.11 1.32
CA ALA A 128 6.58 3.42 0.14
C ALA A 128 7.40 4.69 0.36
N PHE A 129 6.84 5.71 1.01
CA PHE A 129 7.52 6.99 1.25
C PHE A 129 8.42 7.00 2.49
N GLU A 130 8.36 5.95 3.31
CA GLU A 130 9.13 5.81 4.53
C GLU A 130 10.64 5.85 4.34
N VAL A 131 11.18 5.55 3.16
CA VAL A 131 12.63 5.62 2.87
C VAL A 131 13.27 6.99 3.18
N ASN A 132 12.47 8.05 3.30
CA ASN A 132 12.95 9.38 3.71
C ASN A 132 12.81 9.67 5.21
N LEU A 133 12.10 8.82 5.96
CA LEU A 133 11.94 8.92 7.41
C LEU A 133 12.93 7.97 8.09
N GLY A 134 13.59 8.43 9.15
CA GLY A 134 14.50 7.57 9.92
C GLY A 134 13.77 6.37 10.54
N ALA A 135 14.46 5.24 10.70
CA ALA A 135 13.90 3.94 11.14
C ALA A 135 12.97 4.02 12.36
N PHE A 136 13.28 4.92 13.31
CA PHE A 136 12.46 5.15 14.49
C PHE A 136 11.08 5.76 14.17
N HIS A 137 11.03 6.74 13.27
CA HIS A 137 9.77 7.39 12.90
C HIS A 137 8.88 6.48 12.03
N GLN A 138 9.50 5.65 11.19
CA GLN A 138 8.81 4.65 10.38
C GLN A 138 8.08 3.62 11.26
N THR A 139 8.80 3.01 12.20
CA THR A 139 8.22 2.00 13.09
C THR A 139 7.04 2.55 13.91
N ILE A 140 7.13 3.79 14.39
CA ILE A 140 6.03 4.47 15.09
C ILE A 140 4.85 4.72 14.15
N ALA A 141 5.09 5.29 12.95
CA ALA A 141 4.03 5.58 11.98
C ALA A 141 3.28 4.31 11.56
N MET A 142 4.00 3.21 11.32
CA MET A 142 3.43 1.91 11.00
C MET A 142 2.60 1.33 12.13
N THR A 143 3.14 1.35 13.34
CA THR A 143 2.44 0.80 14.50
C THR A 143 1.17 1.61 14.79
N ALA A 144 1.23 2.94 14.65
CA ALA A 144 0.08 3.82 14.81
C ALA A 144 -1.00 3.56 13.74
N ALA A 145 -0.60 3.39 12.47
CA ALA A 145 -1.52 3.08 11.39
C ALA A 145 -2.24 1.74 11.66
N LEU A 146 -1.49 0.69 11.99
CA LEU A 146 -2.04 -0.63 12.30
C LEU A 146 -2.96 -0.62 13.53
N MET A 147 -2.60 0.13 14.57
CA MET A 147 -3.46 0.32 15.75
C MET A 147 -4.76 1.02 15.39
N LEU A 148 -4.72 2.04 14.52
CA LEU A 148 -5.92 2.72 14.03
C LEU A 148 -6.82 1.75 13.25
N VAL A 149 -6.25 0.92 12.38
CA VAL A 149 -6.98 -0.11 11.65
C VAL A 149 -7.72 -1.06 12.60
N VAL A 150 -6.99 -1.64 13.56
CA VAL A 150 -7.56 -2.58 14.53
C VAL A 150 -8.64 -1.90 15.36
N TYR A 151 -8.42 -0.64 15.76
CA TYR A 151 -9.40 0.14 16.49
C TYR A 151 -10.69 0.35 15.67
N LEU A 152 -10.58 0.76 14.40
CA LEU A 152 -11.73 0.94 13.51
C LEU A 152 -12.49 -0.38 13.32
N LEU A 153 -11.78 -1.49 13.14
CA LEU A 153 -12.40 -2.82 13.05
C LEU A 153 -13.16 -3.21 14.33
N MET A 154 -12.61 -2.90 15.50
CA MET A 154 -13.23 -3.18 16.79
C MET A 154 -14.45 -2.30 17.06
N VAL A 155 -14.42 -1.02 16.67
CA VAL A 155 -15.54 -0.07 16.86
C VAL A 155 -16.68 -0.38 15.90
N PHE A 156 -16.39 -0.55 14.61
CA PHE A 156 -17.44 -0.64 13.59
C PHE A 156 -18.01 -2.05 13.43
N ARG A 157 -17.30 -3.10 13.91
CA ARG A 157 -17.63 -4.53 13.81
C ARG A 157 -18.43 -4.85 12.53
N PRO A 158 -17.82 -4.66 11.35
CA PRO A 158 -18.55 -4.73 10.09
C PRO A 158 -18.98 -6.17 9.78
N PHE A 159 -18.19 -7.15 10.24
CA PHE A 159 -18.32 -8.56 9.90
C PHE A 159 -19.32 -9.28 10.79
N ALA A 160 -20.28 -9.97 10.16
CA ALA A 160 -21.24 -10.83 10.85
C ALA A 160 -20.72 -12.27 11.05
N ASP A 161 -19.88 -12.77 10.15
CA ASP A 161 -19.41 -14.16 10.12
C ASP A 161 -17.89 -14.29 10.36
N ALA A 162 -17.49 -15.34 11.09
CA ALA A 162 -16.10 -15.66 11.41
C ALA A 162 -15.20 -15.93 10.18
N GLY A 163 -15.79 -16.41 9.07
CA GLY A 163 -15.06 -16.73 7.84
C GLY A 163 -14.52 -15.50 7.10
N SER A 164 -15.25 -14.37 7.15
CA SER A 164 -14.82 -13.10 6.54
C SER A 164 -13.65 -12.47 7.30
N GLY A 165 -13.62 -12.63 8.62
CA GLY A 165 -12.50 -12.20 9.46
C GLY A 165 -11.19 -12.89 9.08
N CYS A 166 -11.23 -14.18 8.77
CA CYS A 166 -10.05 -14.95 8.36
C CYS A 166 -9.43 -14.43 7.05
N MET A 167 -10.26 -14.00 6.10
CA MET A 167 -9.80 -13.49 4.81
C MET A 167 -9.19 -12.08 4.94
N LEU A 168 -9.79 -11.22 5.76
CA LEU A 168 -9.22 -9.91 6.09
C LEU A 168 -7.91 -10.06 6.89
N GLN A 169 -7.86 -11.01 7.81
CA GLN A 169 -6.64 -11.35 8.55
C GLN A 169 -5.55 -11.86 7.61
N GLY A 170 -5.89 -12.60 6.54
CA GLY A 170 -4.95 -12.96 5.49
C GLY A 170 -4.40 -11.76 4.71
N VAL A 171 -5.25 -10.77 4.40
CA VAL A 171 -4.82 -9.52 3.73
C VAL A 171 -3.95 -8.69 4.67
N GLN A 172 -4.34 -8.53 5.93
CA GLN A 172 -3.54 -7.84 6.95
C GLN A 172 -2.21 -8.54 7.23
N CYS A 173 -2.19 -9.87 7.27
CA CYS A 173 -0.94 -10.65 7.35
C CYS A 173 -0.07 -10.45 6.11
N SER A 174 -0.65 -10.36 4.92
CA SER A 174 0.10 -10.12 3.69
C SER A 174 0.69 -8.71 3.67
N VAL A 175 -0.04 -7.71 4.16
CA VAL A 175 0.45 -6.34 4.36
C VAL A 175 1.56 -6.34 5.42
N MET A 176 1.36 -6.98 6.57
CA MET A 176 2.38 -7.15 7.61
C MET A 176 3.65 -7.81 7.09
N VAL A 177 3.56 -8.88 6.28
CA VAL A 177 4.74 -9.56 5.72
C VAL A 177 5.47 -8.69 4.70
N GLN A 178 4.74 -7.93 3.88
CA GLN A 178 5.34 -6.95 2.97
C GLN A 178 6.03 -5.82 3.73
N LEU A 179 5.47 -5.40 4.87
CA LEU A 179 6.03 -4.38 5.75
C LEU A 179 7.25 -4.87 6.51
N VAL A 180 7.23 -6.09 7.07
CA VAL A 180 8.38 -6.71 7.74
C VAL A 180 9.54 -6.86 6.75
N ARG A 181 9.28 -7.30 5.52
CA ARG A 181 10.33 -7.37 4.48
C ARG A 181 10.89 -6.00 4.11
N ALA A 182 10.09 -4.95 4.13
CA ALA A 182 10.55 -3.59 3.88
C ALA A 182 11.46 -3.09 5.01
N VAL A 183 11.08 -3.35 6.26
CA VAL A 183 11.85 -2.99 7.46
C VAL A 183 13.14 -3.81 7.55
N ASP A 184 13.10 -5.12 7.30
CA ASP A 184 14.28 -6.00 7.28
C ASP A 184 15.28 -5.57 6.21
N TRP A 185 14.80 -5.22 5.01
CA TRP A 185 15.67 -4.74 3.95
C TRP A 185 16.38 -3.42 4.33
N GLN A 186 15.67 -2.52 5.02
CA GLN A 186 16.25 -1.26 5.50
C GLN A 186 17.20 -1.44 6.69
N LEU A 187 16.94 -2.39 7.58
CA LEU A 187 17.86 -2.77 8.65
C LEU A 187 19.16 -3.36 8.09
N VAL A 188 19.06 -4.25 7.11
CA VAL A 188 20.22 -4.81 6.41
C VAL A 188 21.01 -3.71 5.69
N SER A 189 20.32 -2.80 5.00
CA SER A 189 20.93 -1.63 4.36
C SER A 189 21.62 -0.70 5.36
N GLY A 190 20.99 -0.42 6.51
CA GLY A 190 21.55 0.44 7.55
C GLY A 190 22.73 -0.19 8.31
N MET A 191 22.79 -1.51 8.43
CA MET A 191 23.96 -2.22 8.97
C MET A 191 25.12 -2.22 7.98
N LEU A 192 24.86 -2.44 6.69
CA LEU A 192 25.87 -2.31 5.63
C LEU A 192 26.50 -0.90 5.61
N HIS A 193 25.73 0.13 5.97
CA HIS A 193 26.23 1.50 6.03
C HIS A 193 27.06 1.85 7.28
N LYS A 194 27.00 1.03 8.34
CA LYS A 194 27.78 1.21 9.58
C LYS A 194 29.10 0.41 9.58
N GLU A 195 29.20 -0.61 8.74
CA GLU A 195 30.36 -1.51 8.64
C GLU A 195 31.34 -1.09 7.52
N MET A 196 31.03 -0.01 6.77
CA MET A 196 31.90 0.64 5.78
C MET A 196 32.24 2.06 6.24
#